data_AF-A0A0Q4U271-F1
#
_entry.id   AF-A0A0Q4U271-F1
#
_cell.length_a   1.000
_cell.length_b   1.000
_cell.length_c   1.000
_cell.angle_alpha   90.00
_cell.angle_beta   90.00
_cell.angle_gamma   90.00
#
_symmetry.space_group_name_H-M   'P 1'
#
loop_
_entity.id
_entity.type
_entity.pdbx_description
1 polymer ?
#
loop_
_entity_poly.entity_id
_entity_poly.type
_entity_poly.pdbx_seq_one_letter_code
_entity_poly.pdbx_strand_id
1 'polypeptide(L)' 'MNLDVFPGFSTPALASTEADLIAADAEWIAELASVFGSDRIDEMAAQRAGRGEEGSRLRHLYDARESALAAWRAARGMD' A
#
# COMPACT_ATOMS: atom_id res chain seq x y z
N MET A 1 2.21 11.81 -35.14
CA MET A 1 3.04 12.77 -34.38
C MET A 1 2.16 13.35 -33.28
N ASN A 2 2.54 13.05 -32.03
CA ASN A 2 2.15 13.66 -30.75
C ASN A 2 0.64 13.78 -30.44
N LEU A 3 0.03 12.78 -29.79
CA LEU A 3 -0.10 12.65 -28.31
C LEU A 3 -0.71 13.89 -27.67
N ASP A 4 -2.04 13.94 -27.71
CA ASP A 4 -2.91 14.67 -26.79
C ASP A 4 -2.56 14.30 -25.34
N VAL A 5 -1.65 15.06 -24.73
CA VAL A 5 -1.43 15.09 -23.29
C VAL A 5 -2.00 16.40 -22.78
N PHE A 6 -3.29 16.39 -22.45
CA PHE A 6 -3.86 17.39 -21.56
C PHE A 6 -3.58 16.98 -20.10
N PRO A 7 -2.92 17.84 -19.30
CA PRO A 7 -2.59 17.56 -17.91
C PRO A 7 -3.81 17.88 -17.04
N GLY A 8 -4.40 16.88 -16.38
CA GLY A 8 -5.47 17.16 -15.41
C GLY A 8 -6.23 15.96 -14.90
N PHE A 9 -6.24 14.84 -15.62
CA PHE A 9 -6.87 13.61 -15.16
C PHE A 9 -5.78 12.55 -14.97
N SER A 10 -5.51 12.18 -13.71
CA SER A 10 -4.91 10.87 -13.45
C SER A 10 -5.72 9.85 -14.25
N THR A 11 -5.06 9.03 -15.08
CA THR A 11 -5.77 7.97 -15.80
C THR A 11 -6.53 7.12 -14.79
N PRO A 12 -7.71 6.58 -15.13
CA PRO A 12 -8.55 5.84 -14.18
C PRO A 12 -7.80 4.69 -13.49
N ALA A 13 -6.85 4.06 -14.18
CA ALA A 13 -5.95 3.06 -13.60
C ALA A 13 -5.01 3.63 -12.51
N LEU A 14 -4.46 4.84 -12.71
CA LEU A 14 -3.62 5.51 -11.71
C LEU A 14 -4.41 5.87 -10.46
N ALA A 15 -5.64 6.38 -10.62
CA ALA A 15 -6.51 6.75 -9.50
C ALA A 15 -7.01 5.52 -8.72
N SER A 16 -7.36 4.44 -9.42
CA SER A 16 -7.81 3.19 -8.78
C SER A 16 -6.68 2.57 -7.95
N THR A 17 -5.49 2.38 -8.54
CA THR A 17 -4.34 1.78 -7.83
C THR A 17 -3.84 2.65 -6.68
N GLU A 18 -4.01 3.97 -6.74
CA GLU A 18 -3.74 4.88 -5.63
C GLU A 18 -4.74 4.72 -4.49
N ALA A 19 -6.05 4.66 -4.80
CA ALA A 19 -7.08 4.41 -3.80
C ALA A 19 -6.90 3.04 -3.12
N ASP A 20 -6.58 2.00 -3.91
CA ASP A 20 -6.35 0.64 -3.40
C ASP A 20 -5.14 0.60 -2.46
N LEU A 21 -4.05 1.28 -2.82
CA LEU A 21 -2.86 1.37 -1.96
C LEU A 21 -3.16 2.14 -0.66
N ILE A 22 -3.86 3.27 -0.73
CA ILE A 22 -4.25 4.05 0.45
C ILE A 22 -5.12 3.22 1.40
N ALA A 23 -6.10 2.48 0.86
CA ALA A 23 -6.96 1.61 1.66
C ALA A 23 -6.17 0.48 2.34
N ALA A 24 -5.32 -0.22 1.59
CA ALA A 24 -4.51 -1.31 2.12
C ALA A 24 -3.49 -0.83 3.18
N ASP A 25 -2.87 0.33 2.97
CA ASP A 25 -1.93 0.93 3.92
C ASP A 25 -2.64 1.34 5.22
N ALA A 26 -3.83 1.94 5.13
CA ALA A 26 -4.64 2.31 6.29
C ALA A 26 -5.06 1.10 7.14
N GLU A 27 -5.51 0.00 6.51
CA GLU A 27 -5.86 -1.23 7.23
C GLU A 27 -4.63 -1.86 7.92
N TRP A 28 -3.48 -1.89 7.23
CA TRP A 28 -2.24 -2.40 7.80
C TRP A 28 -1.75 -1.55 8.97
N ILE A 29 -1.78 -0.21 8.86
CA ILE A 29 -1.42 0.71 9.94
C ILE A 29 -2.35 0.53 11.15
N ALA A 30 -3.66 0.36 10.92
CA ALA A 30 -4.61 0.12 12.00
C ALA A 30 -4.32 -1.18 12.76
N GLU A 31 -3.93 -2.25 12.03
CA GLU A 31 -3.54 -3.51 12.66
C GLU A 31 -2.18 -3.39 13.39
N LEU A 32 -1.20 -2.67 12.82
CA LEU A 32 0.05 -2.36 13.52
C LEU A 32 -0.18 -1.64 14.84
N ALA A 33 -1.05 -0.63 14.83
CA ALA A 33 -1.44 0.12 16.03
C ALA A 33 -2.13 -0.81 17.05
N SER A 34 -2.97 -1.73 16.58
CA SER A 34 -3.67 -2.70 17.44
C SER A 34 -2.73 -3.73 18.08
N VAL A 35 -1.68 -4.16 17.37
CA VAL A 35 -0.76 -5.21 17.85
C VAL A 35 0.37 -4.64 18.69
N PHE A 36 0.95 -3.51 18.29
CA PHE A 36 2.18 -2.96 18.88
C PHE A 36 1.99 -1.61 19.61
N GLY A 37 0.81 -1.01 19.48
CA GLY A 37 0.51 0.33 19.97
C GLY A 37 0.82 1.41 18.93
N SER A 38 0.05 2.50 18.96
CA SER A 38 0.17 3.61 18.00
C SER A 38 1.54 4.29 18.00
N ASP A 39 2.24 4.28 19.14
CA ASP A 39 3.54 4.93 19.29
C ASP A 39 4.67 4.21 18.54
N ARG A 40 4.43 2.94 18.12
CA ARG A 40 5.44 2.09 17.49
C ARG A 40 5.17 1.81 16.02
N ILE A 41 4.16 2.43 15.41
CA ILE A 41 3.78 2.18 14.00
C ILE A 41 4.98 2.35 13.07
N ASP A 42 5.66 3.50 13.12
CA ASP A 42 6.79 3.80 12.24
C ASP A 42 7.95 2.80 12.44
N GLU A 43 8.22 2.47 13.69
CA GLU A 43 9.26 1.52 14.08
C GLU A 43 8.94 0.11 13.53
N MET A 44 7.69 -0.32 13.68
CA MET A 44 7.25 -1.65 13.27
C MET A 44 7.09 -1.76 11.75
N ALA A 45 6.63 -0.70 11.08
CA ALA A 45 6.52 -0.63 9.62
C ALA A 45 7.86 -0.88 8.92
N ALA A 46 8.97 -0.48 9.54
CA ALA A 46 10.32 -0.73 9.04
C ALA A 46 10.88 -2.11 9.41
N GLN A 47 10.31 -2.79 10.41
CA GLN A 47 10.84 -4.04 10.95
C GLN A 47 10.17 -5.28 10.35
N ARG A 48 10.87 -6.42 10.45
CA ARG A 48 10.31 -7.72 10.07
C ARG A 48 9.06 -8.07 10.90
N ALA A 49 9.01 -7.64 12.16
CA ALA A 49 7.86 -7.85 13.04
C ALA A 49 6.57 -7.21 12.50
N GLY A 50 6.65 -6.03 11.87
CA GLY A 50 5.49 -5.36 11.27
C GLY A 50 4.94 -6.05 10.01
N ARG A 51 5.63 -7.08 9.49
CA ARG A 51 5.12 -7.95 8.43
C ARG A 51 4.16 -9.02 8.96
N GLY A 52 4.06 -9.18 10.27
CA GLY A 52 3.28 -10.22 10.92
C GLY A 52 3.89 -11.62 10.82
N GLU A 53 3.36 -12.52 11.63
CA GLU A 53 3.65 -13.96 11.58
C GLU A 53 2.78 -14.64 10.53
N GLU A 54 3.22 -15.79 10.02
CA GLU A 54 2.46 -16.56 9.04
C GLU A 54 1.08 -16.96 9.60
N GLY A 55 0.02 -16.75 8.81
CA GLY A 55 -1.36 -16.98 9.23
C GLY A 55 -1.95 -15.91 10.17
N SER A 56 -1.17 -14.89 10.57
CA SER A 56 -1.71 -13.76 11.32
C SER A 56 -2.49 -12.81 10.41
N ARG A 57 -3.47 -12.09 11.00
CA ARG A 57 -4.16 -11.01 10.29
C ARG A 57 -3.19 -9.94 9.80
N LEU A 58 -2.20 -9.58 10.60
CA LEU A 58 -1.15 -8.63 10.22
C LEU A 58 -0.39 -9.07 8.97
N ARG A 59 -0.08 -10.36 8.84
CA ARG A 59 0.56 -10.90 7.62
C ARG A 59 -0.35 -10.78 6.41
N HIS A 60 -1.63 -11.11 6.53
CA HIS A 60 -2.57 -10.95 5.43
C HIS A 60 -2.70 -9.51 4.96
N LEU A 61 -2.74 -8.55 5.89
CA LEU A 61 -2.80 -7.11 5.56
C LEU A 61 -1.49 -6.61 4.95
N TYR A 62 -0.35 -7.08 5.44
CA TYR A 62 0.95 -6.78 4.84
C TYR A 62 1.04 -7.28 3.39
N ASP A 63 0.60 -8.51 3.11
CA ASP A 63 0.62 -9.08 1.76
C ASP A 63 -0.34 -8.34 0.81
N ALA A 64 -1.51 -7.93 1.31
CA ALA A 64 -2.45 -7.09 0.55
C ALA A 64 -1.84 -5.74 0.18
N ARG A 65 -1.15 -5.10 1.13
CA ARG A 65 -0.41 -3.85 0.92
C ARG A 65 0.70 -4.00 -0.12
N GLU A 66 1.51 -5.06 -0.04
CA GLU A 66 2.58 -5.30 -1.02
C GLU A 66 2.01 -5.54 -2.43
N SER A 67 0.86 -6.23 -2.53
CA SER A 67 0.17 -6.45 -3.80
C SER A 67 -0.37 -5.14 -4.39
N ALA A 68 -1.00 -4.29 -3.56
CA ALA A 68 -1.48 -2.97 -3.99
C ALA A 68 -0.31 -2.05 -4.40
N LEU A 69 0.80 -2.11 -3.68
CA LEU A 69 2.01 -1.34 -3.99
C LEU A 69 2.64 -1.78 -5.33
N ALA A 70 2.68 -3.08 -5.60
CA ALA A 70 3.12 -3.60 -6.89
C ALA A 70 2.22 -3.11 -8.04
N ALA A 71 0.90 -3.17 -7.88
CA ALA A 71 -0.05 -2.66 -8.89
C ALA A 71 0.11 -1.15 -9.12
N TRP A 72 0.31 -0.37 -8.04
CA TRP A 72 0.57 1.06 -8.10
C TRP A 72 1.86 1.41 -8.85
N ARG A 73 2.93 0.63 -8.64
CA ARG A 73 4.21 0.78 -9.36
C ARG A 73 4.06 0.43 -10.83
N ALA A 74 3.43 -0.70 -11.14
CA ALA A 74 3.18 -1.13 -12.51
C ALA A 74 2.36 -0.09 -13.30
N ALA A 75 1.31 0.49 -12.70
CA ALA A 75 0.52 1.55 -13.31
C ALA A 75 1.34 2.82 -13.65
N ARG A 76 2.47 3.02 -12.97
CA ARG A 76 3.41 4.15 -13.17
C ARG A 76 4.67 3.76 -13.95
N GLY A 77 4.76 2.51 -14.43
CA GLY A 77 5.93 2.00 -15.15
C GLY A 77 7.20 1.88 -14.29
N MET A 78 7.03 1.65 -12.98
CA MET A 78 8.12 1.53 -11.99
C MET A 78 8.46 0.07 -11.65
N ASP A 79 8.40 -0.82 -12.64
CA ASP A 79 8.75 -2.25 -12.50
C ASP A 79 10.25 -2.50 -12.64
#